data_AF-A0A7S3RZP5-F1
#
_entry.id   AF-A0A7S3RZP5-F1
#
_cell.length_a   1.000
_cell.length_b   1.000
_cell.length_c   1.000
_cell.angle_alpha   90.00
_cell.angle_beta   90.00
_cell.angle_gamma   90.00
#
_symmetry.space_group_name_H-M   'P 1'
#
loop_
_entity.id
_entity.type
_entity.pdbx_description
1 polymer ?
#
loop_
_entity_poly.entity_id
_entity_poly.type
_entity_poly.pdbx_seq_one_letter_code
_entity_poly.pdbx_strand_id
1 'polypeptide(L)'
;QQQQQQQQQQLLLQQYAPADATAGAPPPPRCRNAEASRETVNVLVERFLANRRRRQETVDAHLDEVEDAIGDGDPAQFAFWSIDRPEQAPDEPEARVLRALADEIGISAQQLGSLSRHRAAIRAQQAALQRCHALLARARAQVHEHVSASAAIMLELRQILSPLQVAKFLVWVDRHSDSVRLLTHAREGGGRG
;
A
#
# COMPACT_ATOMS: atom_id res chain seq x y z
N GLN A 1 -31.35 23.09 -13.92
CA GLN A 1 -30.06 22.76 -13.28
C GLN A 1 -28.87 22.91 -14.24
N GLN A 2 -28.92 22.39 -15.48
CA GLN A 2 -27.84 22.59 -16.48
C GLN A 2 -27.52 24.06 -16.80
N GLN A 3 -28.53 24.94 -16.89
CA GLN A 3 -28.30 26.38 -17.14
C GLN A 3 -27.54 27.08 -16.00
N GLN A 4 -27.75 26.67 -14.74
CA GLN A 4 -26.99 27.23 -13.61
C GLN A 4 -25.52 26.80 -13.64
N GLN A 5 -25.23 25.56 -14.07
CA GLN A 5 -23.85 25.11 -14.26
C GLN A 5 -23.15 25.84 -15.41
N GLN A 6 -23.86 26.12 -16.51
CA GLN A 6 -23.30 26.91 -17.62
C GLN A 6 -23.03 28.36 -17.22
N GLN A 7 -23.91 28.98 -16.42
CA GLN A 7 -23.66 30.33 -15.89
C GLN A 7 -22.46 30.36 -14.93
N GLN A 8 -22.29 29.35 -14.08
CA GLN A 8 -21.11 29.25 -13.22
C GLN A 8 -19.82 29.04 -14.03
N GLN A 9 -19.87 28.27 -15.13
CA GLN A 9 -18.71 28.11 -16.02
C GLN A 9 -18.38 29.39 -16.79
N GLN A 10 -19.38 30.17 -17.23
CA GLN A 10 -19.14 31.47 -17.89
C GLN A 10 -18.56 32.52 -16.94
N LEU A 11 -18.99 32.54 -15.67
CA LEU A 11 -18.42 33.44 -14.66
C LEU A 11 -16.96 33.11 -14.34
N LEU A 12 -16.62 31.82 -14.30
CA LEU A 12 -15.23 31.38 -14.10
C LEU A 12 -14.33 31.74 -15.29
N LEU A 13 -14.83 31.70 -16.53
CA LEU A 13 -14.05 32.09 -17.71
C LEU A 13 -13.81 33.60 -17.80
N GLN A 14 -14.74 34.43 -17.32
CA GLN A 14 -14.53 35.88 -17.25
C GLN A 14 -13.45 36.30 -16.24
N GLN A 15 -13.20 35.51 -15.20
CA GLN A 15 -12.12 35.78 -14.24
C GLN A 15 -10.71 35.52 -14.79
N TYR A 16 -10.58 34.84 -15.94
CA TYR A 16 -9.30 34.45 -16.53
C TYR A 16 -9.06 35.01 -17.94
N ALA A 17 -9.82 36.03 -18.36
CA ALA A 17 -9.52 36.74 -19.61
C ALA A 17 -8.16 37.47 -19.48
N PRO A 18 -7.25 37.36 -20.48
CA PRO A 18 -6.01 38.11 -20.47
C PRO A 18 -6.34 39.60 -20.67
N ALA A 19 -5.85 40.45 -19.77
CA ALA A 19 -6.04 41.89 -19.85
C ALA A 19 -5.24 42.44 -21.04
N ASP A 20 -5.95 42.87 -22.07
CA ASP A 20 -5.41 43.69 -23.14
C ASP A 20 -4.92 45.03 -22.57
N ALA A 21 -3.71 45.41 -22.97
CA ALA A 21 -3.04 46.60 -22.51
C ALA A 21 -3.67 47.85 -23.15
N THR A 22 -4.34 48.69 -22.36
CA THR A 22 -4.47 50.13 -22.66
C THR A 22 -4.77 50.93 -21.39
N ALA A 23 -3.88 51.89 -21.14
CA ALA A 23 -4.05 53.16 -20.43
C ALA A 23 -4.93 53.22 -19.16
N GLY A 24 -4.26 53.40 -18.01
CA GLY A 24 -4.79 54.06 -16.81
C GLY A 24 -5.57 53.15 -15.84
N ALA A 25 -4.87 52.50 -14.90
CA ALA A 25 -5.51 51.71 -13.84
C ALA A 25 -4.75 51.84 -12.49
N PRO A 26 -5.47 51.81 -11.36
CA PRO A 26 -4.94 52.00 -10.00
C PRO A 26 -3.93 50.90 -9.63
N PRO A 27 -3.09 51.09 -8.59
CA PRO A 27 -2.08 50.10 -8.24
C PRO A 27 -2.73 48.73 -7.99
N PRO A 28 -2.11 47.63 -8.46
CA PRO A 28 -2.72 46.31 -8.35
C PRO A 28 -2.96 45.96 -6.89
N PRO A 29 -4.03 45.21 -6.54
CA PRO A 29 -4.22 44.67 -5.21
C PRO A 29 -3.12 43.64 -4.97
N ARG A 30 -1.98 44.11 -4.47
CA ARG A 30 -0.84 43.28 -4.10
C ARG A 30 -1.17 42.60 -2.78
N CYS A 31 -0.91 41.29 -2.77
CA CYS A 31 -0.71 40.41 -1.60
C CYS A 31 -1.88 39.51 -1.16
N ARG A 32 -3.16 39.91 -1.20
CA ARG A 32 -4.22 39.03 -0.64
C ARG A 32 -4.56 37.80 -1.50
N ASN A 33 -4.55 37.94 -2.82
CA ASN A 33 -4.92 36.84 -3.75
C ASN A 33 -3.78 35.83 -3.96
N ALA A 34 -2.53 36.26 -3.82
CA ALA A 34 -1.36 35.39 -3.97
C ALA A 34 -1.22 34.43 -2.79
N GLU A 35 -1.49 34.90 -1.57
CA GLU A 35 -1.49 34.08 -0.35
C GLU A 35 -2.63 33.07 -0.35
N ALA A 36 -3.86 33.48 -0.69
CA ALA A 36 -5.01 32.59 -0.81
C ALA A 36 -4.81 31.51 -1.90
N SER A 37 -4.16 31.86 -3.01
CA SER A 37 -3.79 30.89 -4.05
C SER A 37 -2.73 29.91 -3.57
N ARG A 38 -1.74 30.38 -2.80
CA ARG A 38 -0.65 29.56 -2.23
C ARG A 38 -1.15 28.61 -1.15
N GLU A 39 -2.12 29.04 -0.35
CA GLU A 39 -2.80 28.21 0.65
C GLU A 39 -3.63 27.11 -0.01
N THR A 40 -4.40 27.45 -1.06
CA THR A 40 -5.16 26.46 -1.85
C THR A 40 -4.25 25.41 -2.49
N VAL A 41 -3.11 25.84 -3.03
CA VAL A 41 -2.08 24.94 -3.58
C VAL A 41 -1.56 23.98 -2.51
N ASN A 42 -1.20 24.50 -1.33
CA ASN A 42 -0.69 23.68 -0.24
C ASN A 42 -1.74 22.64 0.20
N VAL A 43 -3.01 23.01 0.28
CA VAL A 43 -4.11 22.08 0.60
C VAL A 43 -4.24 20.96 -0.43
N LEU A 44 -4.19 21.28 -1.73
CA LEU A 44 -4.28 20.26 -2.79
C LEU A 44 -3.11 19.27 -2.74
N VAL A 45 -1.93 19.80 -2.47
CA VAL A 45 -0.69 19.04 -2.37
C VAL A 45 -0.68 18.14 -1.13
N GLU A 46 -1.09 18.66 0.02
CA GLU A 46 -1.26 17.88 1.26
C GLU A 46 -2.34 16.80 1.10
N ARG A 47 -3.44 17.11 0.42
CA ARG A 47 -4.48 16.12 0.09
C ARG A 47 -3.94 14.99 -0.78
N PHE A 48 -3.08 15.28 -1.74
CA PHE A 48 -2.44 14.26 -2.58
C PHE A 48 -1.50 13.37 -1.76
N LEU A 49 -0.65 13.95 -0.91
CA LEU A 49 0.22 13.21 0.00
C LEU A 49 -0.58 12.34 0.99
N ALA A 50 -1.65 12.90 1.56
CA ALA A 50 -2.55 12.18 2.46
C ALA A 50 -3.28 11.02 1.76
N ASN A 51 -3.75 11.22 0.53
CA ASN A 51 -4.35 10.14 -0.28
C ASN A 51 -3.34 9.01 -0.51
N ARG A 52 -2.08 9.35 -0.79
CA ARG A 52 -1.01 8.38 -1.01
C ARG A 52 -0.69 7.58 0.26
N ARG A 53 -0.60 8.24 1.42
CA ARG A 53 -0.40 7.58 2.71
C ARG A 53 -1.55 6.62 3.04
N ARG A 54 -2.80 7.06 2.86
CA ARG A 54 -3.98 6.22 3.05
C ARG A 54 -3.96 4.97 2.15
N ARG A 55 -3.54 5.10 0.90
CA ARG A 55 -3.40 3.93 0.00
C ARG A 55 -2.34 2.94 0.50
N GLN A 56 -1.23 3.43 1.04
CA GLN A 56 -0.20 2.58 1.64
C GLN A 56 -0.76 1.84 2.87
N GLU A 57 -1.41 2.56 3.79
CA GLU A 57 -2.08 1.95 4.95
C GLU A 57 -3.10 0.89 4.54
N THR A 58 -3.82 1.11 3.43
CA THR A 58 -4.77 0.12 2.88
C THR A 58 -4.05 -1.12 2.35
N VAL A 59 -2.93 -0.95 1.65
CA VAL A 59 -2.13 -2.08 1.17
C VAL A 59 -1.54 -2.86 2.34
N ASP A 60 -1.01 -2.17 3.35
CA ASP A 60 -0.48 -2.82 4.55
C ASP A 60 -1.57 -3.62 5.28
N ALA A 61 -2.77 -3.05 5.46
CA ALA A 61 -3.90 -3.75 6.05
C ALA A 61 -4.29 -5.02 5.26
N HIS A 62 -4.32 -4.97 3.93
CA HIS A 62 -4.59 -6.17 3.12
C HIS A 62 -3.46 -7.21 3.20
N LEU A 63 -2.20 -6.78 3.32
CA LEU A 63 -1.09 -7.71 3.55
C LEU A 63 -1.20 -8.37 4.92
N ASP A 64 -1.67 -7.65 5.94
CA ASP A 64 -1.94 -8.20 7.27
C ASP A 64 -3.09 -9.22 7.22
N GLU A 65 -4.20 -8.91 6.52
CA GLU A 65 -5.30 -9.85 6.31
C GLU A 65 -4.85 -11.15 5.63
N VAL A 66 -3.95 -11.04 4.65
CA VAL A 66 -3.38 -12.22 3.97
C VAL A 66 -2.46 -12.99 4.91
N GLU A 67 -1.65 -12.29 5.71
CA GLU A 67 -0.74 -12.87 6.70
C GLU A 67 -1.51 -13.65 7.79
N ASP A 68 -2.63 -13.10 8.26
CA ASP A 68 -3.52 -13.77 9.20
C ASP A 68 -4.21 -14.99 8.57
N ALA A 69 -4.65 -14.88 7.30
CA ALA A 69 -5.35 -15.95 6.61
C ALA A 69 -4.46 -17.16 6.28
N ILE A 70 -3.15 -16.95 6.09
CA ILE A 70 -2.19 -18.05 5.87
C ILE A 70 -1.68 -18.65 7.18
N GLY A 71 -1.87 -17.97 8.31
CA GLY A 71 -1.46 -18.45 9.62
C GLY A 71 -2.22 -19.72 10.00
N ASP A 72 -1.50 -20.82 10.15
CA ASP A 72 -2.03 -21.98 10.86
C ASP A 72 -2.28 -21.56 12.31
N GLY A 73 -3.51 -21.63 12.81
CA GLY A 73 -3.81 -21.27 14.21
C GLY A 73 -3.02 -22.14 15.22
N ASP A 74 -2.92 -21.69 16.48
CA ASP A 74 -2.14 -22.34 17.54
C ASP A 74 -2.33 -23.88 17.63
N PRO A 75 -3.54 -24.46 17.47
CA PRO A 75 -3.73 -25.90 17.53
C PRO A 75 -3.03 -26.66 16.40
N ALA A 76 -3.03 -26.11 15.18
CA ALA A 76 -2.39 -26.73 14.02
C ALA A 76 -0.87 -26.64 14.13
N GLN A 77 -0.34 -25.50 14.57
CA GLN A 77 1.10 -25.34 14.83
C GLN A 77 1.59 -26.31 15.91
N PHE A 78 0.84 -26.44 17.01
CA PHE A 78 1.17 -27.37 18.08
C PHE A 78 1.10 -28.84 17.62
N ALA A 79 0.09 -29.21 16.84
CA ALA A 79 -0.03 -30.55 16.27
C ALA A 79 1.15 -30.86 15.32
N PHE A 80 1.51 -29.94 14.43
CA PHE A 80 2.64 -30.11 13.53
C PHE A 80 3.97 -30.17 14.26
N TRP A 81 4.18 -29.30 15.26
CA TRP A 81 5.38 -29.30 16.09
C TRP A 81 5.53 -30.59 16.89
N SER A 82 4.46 -31.07 17.52
CA SER A 82 4.47 -32.29 18.33
C SER A 82 4.76 -33.55 17.49
N ILE A 83 4.32 -33.58 16.23
CA ILE A 83 4.58 -34.70 15.32
C ILE A 83 5.99 -34.65 14.73
N ASP A 84 6.52 -33.45 14.42
CA ASP A 84 7.78 -33.30 13.68
C ASP A 84 9.07 -33.47 14.51
N ARG A 85 8.94 -33.70 15.83
CA ARG A 85 10.11 -33.81 16.69
C ARG A 85 10.99 -35.01 16.34
N PRO A 86 12.33 -34.82 16.33
CA PRO A 86 13.26 -35.93 16.34
C PRO A 86 13.08 -36.76 17.62
N GLU A 87 13.52 -38.00 17.61
CA GLU A 87 13.48 -38.90 18.76
C GLU A 87 14.33 -38.31 19.89
N GLN A 88 13.70 -37.58 20.80
CA GLN A 88 14.35 -36.90 21.92
C GLN A 88 14.68 -37.88 23.04
N ALA A 89 15.69 -37.54 23.84
CA ALA A 89 15.97 -38.25 25.08
C ALA A 89 14.71 -38.23 25.97
N PRO A 90 14.33 -39.37 26.58
CA PRO A 90 13.06 -39.50 27.31
C PRO A 90 12.92 -38.57 28.52
N ASP A 91 14.01 -37.95 28.99
CA ASP A 91 14.03 -37.06 30.16
C ASP A 91 13.79 -35.58 29.84
N GLU A 92 13.71 -35.20 28.56
CA GLU A 92 13.42 -33.81 28.22
C GLU A 92 12.01 -33.39 28.71
N PRO A 93 11.87 -32.18 29.26
CA PRO A 93 10.62 -31.72 29.86
C PRO A 93 9.46 -31.72 28.84
N GLU A 94 9.77 -31.36 27.60
CA GLU A 94 8.80 -31.29 26.50
C GLU A 94 8.36 -32.69 26.05
N ALA A 95 9.26 -33.67 26.03
CA ALA A 95 8.95 -35.07 25.75
C ALA A 95 8.02 -35.67 26.82
N ARG A 96 8.17 -35.25 28.09
CA ARG A 96 7.27 -35.63 29.19
C ARG A 96 5.87 -35.03 29.03
N VAL A 97 5.78 -33.74 28.67
CA VAL A 97 4.48 -33.08 28.43
C VAL A 97 3.74 -33.72 27.26
N LEU A 98 4.44 -34.04 26.16
CA LEU A 98 3.83 -34.71 25.01
C LEU A 98 3.38 -36.13 25.32
N ARG A 99 4.12 -36.87 26.17
CA ARG A 99 3.73 -38.21 26.61
C ARG A 99 2.50 -38.16 27.51
N ALA A 100 2.48 -37.23 28.48
CA ALA A 100 1.30 -36.99 29.32
C ALA A 100 0.07 -36.62 28.48
N LEU A 101 0.25 -35.75 27.47
CA LEU A 101 -0.83 -35.40 26.54
C LEU A 101 -1.29 -36.62 25.73
N ALA A 102 -0.37 -37.42 25.20
CA ALA A 102 -0.69 -38.62 24.43
C ALA A 102 -1.45 -39.66 25.26
N ASP A 103 -1.07 -39.82 26.55
CA ASP A 103 -1.76 -40.68 27.50
C ASP A 103 -3.15 -40.14 27.85
N GLU A 104 -3.28 -38.82 28.06
CA GLU A 104 -4.55 -38.14 28.37
C GLU A 104 -5.58 -38.26 27.24
N ILE A 105 -5.14 -38.15 25.99
CA ILE A 105 -6.00 -38.28 24.80
C ILE A 105 -6.08 -39.72 24.27
N GLY A 106 -5.38 -40.67 24.90
CA GLY A 106 -5.45 -42.09 24.57
C GLY A 106 -4.87 -42.48 23.22
N ILE A 107 -3.78 -41.83 22.76
CA ILE A 107 -3.10 -42.21 21.51
C ILE A 107 -2.35 -43.53 21.68
N SER A 108 -2.72 -44.52 20.87
CA SER A 108 -2.00 -45.80 20.77
C SER A 108 -0.67 -45.66 20.02
N ALA A 109 0.26 -46.60 20.26
CA ALA A 109 1.53 -46.67 19.53
C ALA A 109 1.35 -46.80 18.00
N GLN A 110 0.29 -47.48 17.54
CA GLN A 110 -0.03 -47.61 16.12
C GLN A 110 -0.49 -46.27 15.50
N GLN A 111 -1.28 -45.49 16.25
CA GLN A 111 -1.68 -44.13 15.84
C GLN A 111 -0.47 -43.20 15.81
N LEU A 112 0.42 -43.26 16.80
CA LEU A 112 1.65 -42.48 16.83
C LEU A 112 2.58 -42.82 15.66
N GLY A 113 2.75 -44.10 15.35
CA GLY A 113 3.50 -44.56 14.17
C GLY A 113 2.87 -44.06 12.87
N SER A 114 1.54 -43.98 12.81
CA SER A 114 0.83 -43.43 11.65
C SER A 114 1.05 -41.93 11.48
N LEU A 115 0.97 -41.15 12.56
CA LEU A 115 1.24 -39.70 12.56
C LEU A 115 2.69 -39.40 12.15
N SER A 116 3.64 -40.21 12.62
CA SER A 116 5.06 -40.09 12.30
C SER A 116 5.36 -40.20 10.80
N ARG A 117 4.52 -40.89 10.02
CA ARG A 117 4.67 -40.99 8.55
C ARG A 117 4.38 -39.66 7.84
N HIS A 118 3.64 -38.74 8.47
CA HIS A 118 3.31 -37.45 7.88
C HIS A 118 4.36 -36.36 8.14
N ARG A 119 5.42 -36.65 8.92
CA ARG A 119 6.49 -35.68 9.26
C ARG A 119 7.07 -34.96 8.04
N ALA A 120 7.41 -35.69 6.98
CA ALA A 120 7.98 -35.09 5.77
C ALA A 120 7.01 -34.12 5.09
N ALA A 121 5.71 -34.44 5.05
CA ALA A 121 4.68 -33.56 4.51
C ALA A 121 4.47 -32.31 5.37
N ILE A 122 4.48 -32.47 6.71
CA ILE A 122 4.39 -31.37 7.68
C ILE A 122 5.56 -30.40 7.49
N ARG A 123 6.80 -30.91 7.40
CA ARG A 123 7.98 -30.06 7.13
C ARG A 123 7.88 -29.32 5.81
N ALA A 124 7.41 -29.98 4.76
CA ALA A 124 7.23 -29.37 3.46
C ALA A 124 6.20 -28.23 3.50
N GLN A 125 5.11 -28.42 4.25
CA GLN A 125 4.06 -27.42 4.46
C GLN A 125 4.58 -26.23 5.27
N GLN A 126 5.27 -26.47 6.39
CA GLN A 126 5.89 -25.41 7.19
C GLN A 126 6.90 -24.61 6.37
N ALA A 127 7.72 -25.27 5.56
CA ALA A 127 8.64 -24.60 4.66
C ALA A 127 7.90 -23.78 3.58
N ALA A 128 6.75 -24.24 3.10
CA ALA A 128 5.91 -23.48 2.18
C ALA A 128 5.33 -22.22 2.85
N LEU A 129 4.79 -22.35 4.06
CA LEU A 129 4.28 -21.24 4.84
C LEU A 129 5.37 -20.18 5.09
N GLN A 130 6.57 -20.60 5.51
CA GLN A 130 7.71 -19.70 5.68
C GLN A 130 8.09 -18.96 4.40
N ARG A 131 8.02 -19.62 3.23
CA ARG A 131 8.22 -18.95 1.93
C ARG A 131 7.12 -17.91 1.67
N CYS A 132 5.87 -18.20 2.00
CA CYS A 132 4.77 -17.23 1.86
C CYS A 132 5.02 -15.98 2.72
N HIS A 133 5.37 -16.13 4.00
CA HIS A 133 5.71 -14.99 4.87
C HIS A 133 6.88 -14.17 4.32
N ALA A 134 7.94 -14.84 3.84
CA ALA A 134 9.09 -14.14 3.25
C ALA A 134 8.69 -13.33 2.00
N LEU A 135 7.80 -13.87 1.15
CA LEU A 135 7.28 -13.16 -0.02
C LEU A 135 6.41 -11.97 0.36
N LEU A 136 5.54 -12.10 1.38
CA LEU A 136 4.73 -11.00 1.90
C LEU A 136 5.59 -9.88 2.47
N ALA A 137 6.60 -10.21 3.30
CA ALA A 137 7.54 -9.25 3.84
C ALA A 137 8.29 -8.50 2.73
N ARG A 138 8.73 -9.21 1.68
CA ARG A 138 9.38 -8.61 0.51
C ARG A 138 8.44 -7.68 -0.25
N ALA A 139 7.18 -8.09 -0.47
CA ALA A 139 6.19 -7.26 -1.15
C ALA A 139 5.93 -5.97 -0.36
N ARG A 140 5.75 -6.06 0.96
CA ARG A 140 5.59 -4.92 1.88
C ARG A 140 6.77 -3.94 1.74
N ALA A 141 8.00 -4.45 1.79
CA ALA A 141 9.21 -3.64 1.62
C ALA A 141 9.27 -2.94 0.25
N GLN A 142 8.95 -3.63 -0.84
CA GLN A 142 8.94 -3.06 -2.19
C GLN A 142 7.87 -1.97 -2.37
N VAL A 143 6.70 -2.15 -1.76
CA VAL A 143 5.65 -1.12 -1.75
C VAL A 143 6.13 0.12 -1.00
N HIS A 144 6.73 -0.07 0.19
CA HIS A 144 7.25 1.04 1.00
C HIS A 144 8.39 1.79 0.29
N GLU A 145 9.30 1.07 -0.36
CA GLU A 145 10.36 1.63 -1.18
C GLU A 145 9.79 2.45 -2.34
N HIS A 146 8.84 1.89 -3.09
CA HIS A 146 8.18 2.59 -4.20
C HIS A 146 7.46 3.87 -3.74
N VAL A 147 6.78 3.82 -2.60
CA VAL A 147 6.11 4.99 -2.02
C VAL A 147 7.12 6.06 -1.62
N SER A 148 8.20 5.67 -0.95
CA SER A 148 9.27 6.59 -0.52
C SER A 148 9.98 7.23 -1.71
N ALA A 149 10.36 6.44 -2.72
CA ALA A 149 10.97 6.92 -3.95
C ALA A 149 10.06 7.91 -4.70
N SER A 150 8.77 7.60 -4.79
CA SER A 150 7.80 8.50 -5.43
C SER A 150 7.59 9.80 -4.65
N ALA A 151 7.63 9.75 -3.31
CA ALA A 151 7.56 10.95 -2.47
C ALA A 151 8.80 11.84 -2.67
N ALA A 152 9.98 11.23 -2.80
CA ALA A 152 11.22 11.93 -3.12
C ALA A 152 11.15 12.63 -4.49
N ILE A 153 10.68 11.93 -5.54
CA ILE A 153 10.46 12.53 -6.88
C ILE A 153 9.48 13.71 -6.80
N MET A 154 8.40 13.57 -6.03
CA MET A 154 7.45 14.68 -5.82
C MET A 154 8.09 15.87 -5.09
N LEU A 155 9.06 15.64 -4.20
CA LEU A 155 9.81 16.69 -3.53
C LEU A 155 10.77 17.38 -4.50
N GLU A 156 11.48 16.63 -5.34
CA GLU A 156 12.35 17.16 -6.40
C GLU A 156 11.56 18.03 -7.39
N LEU A 157 10.38 17.58 -7.81
CA LEU A 157 9.49 18.37 -8.67
C LEU A 157 9.10 19.72 -8.04
N ARG A 158 8.95 19.79 -6.72
CA ARG A 158 8.67 21.05 -6.00
C ARG A 158 9.89 21.97 -5.90
N GLN A 159 11.11 21.46 -6.06
CA GLN A 159 12.31 22.30 -6.11
C GLN A 159 12.43 22.98 -7.47
N ILE A 160 11.87 22.38 -8.53
CA ILE A 160 11.92 22.89 -9.90
C ILE A 160 10.70 23.75 -10.22
N LEU A 161 9.52 23.32 -9.79
CA LEU A 161 8.25 23.98 -10.10
C LEU A 161 7.82 24.91 -8.98
N SER A 162 7.33 26.10 -9.33
CA SER A 162 6.64 26.95 -8.37
C SER A 162 5.39 26.24 -7.82
N PRO A 163 4.97 26.53 -6.58
CA PRO A 163 3.77 25.93 -6.00
C PRO A 163 2.53 26.06 -6.90
N LEU A 164 2.36 27.20 -7.56
CA LEU A 164 1.26 27.42 -8.50
C LEU A 164 1.30 26.49 -9.72
N GLN A 165 2.49 26.19 -10.25
CA GLN A 165 2.66 25.24 -11.35
C GLN A 165 2.35 23.81 -10.89
N VAL A 166 2.72 23.43 -9.67
CA VAL A 166 2.38 22.12 -9.10
C VAL A 166 0.87 21.96 -8.97
N ALA A 167 0.15 22.96 -8.46
CA ALA A 167 -1.32 22.87 -8.37
C ALA A 167 -1.98 22.82 -9.75
N LYS A 168 -1.53 23.65 -10.70
CA LYS A 168 -2.03 23.60 -12.09
C LYS A 168 -1.79 22.22 -12.71
N PHE A 169 -0.62 21.63 -12.48
CA PHE A 169 -0.30 20.28 -12.93
C PHE A 169 -1.21 19.23 -12.29
N LEU A 170 -1.38 19.24 -10.97
CA LEU A 170 -2.25 18.28 -10.26
C LEU A 170 -3.71 18.38 -10.73
N VAL A 171 -4.23 19.60 -10.87
CA VAL A 171 -5.59 19.85 -11.39
C VAL A 171 -5.71 19.40 -12.85
N TRP A 172 -4.68 19.65 -13.67
CA TRP A 172 -4.68 19.21 -15.06
C TRP A 172 -4.66 17.68 -15.16
N VAL A 173 -3.85 16.99 -14.37
CA VAL A 173 -3.78 15.52 -14.30
C VAL A 173 -5.11 14.92 -13.89
N ASP A 174 -5.78 15.51 -12.89
CA ASP A 174 -7.09 15.06 -12.44
C ASP A 174 -8.17 15.20 -13.53
N ARG A 175 -8.17 16.34 -14.23
CA ARG A 175 -9.10 16.63 -15.33
C ARG A 175 -8.86 15.81 -16.59
N HIS A 176 -7.66 15.29 -16.80
CA HIS A 176 -7.26 14.53 -17.99
C HIS A 176 -6.80 13.11 -17.64
N SER A 177 -7.41 12.51 -16.62
CA SER A 177 -7.01 11.21 -16.09
C SER A 177 -6.96 10.10 -17.15
N ASP A 178 -7.87 10.09 -18.13
CA ASP A 178 -7.86 9.12 -19.25
C ASP A 178 -6.66 9.31 -20.19
N SER A 179 -6.30 10.56 -20.50
CA SER A 179 -5.12 10.86 -21.32
C SER A 179 -3.83 10.53 -20.58
N VAL A 180 -3.78 10.79 -19.28
CA VAL A 180 -2.64 10.41 -18.42
C VAL A 180 -2.51 8.89 -18.39
N ARG A 181 -3.61 8.16 -18.16
CA ARG A 181 -3.63 6.69 -18.16
C ARG A 181 -3.10 6.11 -19.47
N LEU A 182 -3.56 6.63 -20.61
CA LEU A 182 -3.11 6.21 -21.94
C LEU A 182 -1.59 6.39 -22.11
N LEU A 183 -1.05 7.54 -21.70
CA LEU A 183 0.38 7.84 -21.79
C LEU A 183 1.23 6.98 -20.83
N THR A 184 0.71 6.66 -19.64
CA THR A 184 1.39 5.77 -18.70
C THR A 184 1.35 4.30 -19.13
N HIS A 185 0.25 3.81 -19.72
CA HIS A 185 0.17 2.43 -20.20
C HIS A 185 1.06 2.16 -21.43
N ALA A 186 1.23 3.15 -22.31
CA ALA A 186 2.18 3.05 -23.44
C ALA A 186 3.63 2.82 -22.97
N ARG A 187 3.98 3.29 -21.76
CA ARG A 187 5.31 3.10 -21.15
C ARG A 187 5.50 1.71 -20.54
N GLU A 188 4.44 1.08 -20.04
CA GLU A 188 4.49 -0.27 -19.46
C GLU A 188 4.43 -1.39 -20.52
N GLY A 189 3.86 -1.10 -21.69
CA GLY A 189 3.76 -2.05 -22.81
C GLY A 189 5.00 -2.18 -23.71
N GLY A 190 5.99 -1.29 -23.57
CA GLY A 190 7.19 -1.25 -24.44
C GLY A 190 8.34 -2.19 -24.07
N GLY A 191 8.18 -3.00 -23.02
CA GLY A 191 9.24 -3.87 -22.46
C GLY A 191 9.08 -5.37 -22.73
N ARG A 192 8.21 -5.79 -23.66
CA ARG A 192 8.18 -7.17 -24.16
C ARG A 192 8.53 -7.16 -25.64
N GLY A 193 9.83 -7.14 -25.91
CA GLY A 193 10.46 -7.45 -27.19
C GLY A 193 11.64 -8.37 -26.93
#